data_AF-A0A2G2ZK81-F1
#
_entry.id   AF-A0A2G2ZK81-F1
#
_cell.length_a   1.000
_cell.length_b   1.000
_cell.length_c   1.000
_cell.angle_alpha   90.00
_cell.angle_beta   90.00
_cell.angle_gamma   90.00
#
_symmetry.space_group_name_H-M   'P 1'
#
loop_
_entity.id
_entity.type
_entity.pdbx_description
1 polymer ?
#
loop_
_entity_poly.entity_id
_entity_poly.type
_entity_poly.pdbx_seq_one_letter_code
_entity_poly.pdbx_strand_id
1 'polypeptide(L)'
;MEGNTGDSDFLLAEYLTRDEENGYQVTPKGNTVLHIAALYGQSGFVRQVIDITPSLLCCQNKKNETALHLAANKGNKDMTLMRMTDDGGDTALHKAMRTGCVETVRLLVAQDPDFEFPANNAGETPLYLAAESGLVNCFSEILEHCNRPTYSGPYGRTALDAAIIQKHMDCATSLWEWNKSLCEETDKWGWNPLHYAVKQGLRVAVRKMLGWKTSLAYTHAGNGNDWATSIHIAANVGHVNMIRELLFHCPDSLEMLNSNGQNTLRVAISNFKTRVVRFLLNSKESHNLID
;
A
#
# COMPACT_ATOMS: atom_id res chain seq x y z
N MET A 1 40.84 15.79 -7.71
CA MET A 1 41.13 14.86 -6.60
C MET A 1 39.79 14.41 -6.10
N GLU A 2 39.33 13.27 -6.60
CA GLU A 2 38.09 12.63 -6.15
C GLU A 2 38.32 12.17 -4.71
N GLY A 3 37.60 12.80 -3.79
CA GLY A 3 37.65 12.49 -2.37
C GLY A 3 36.90 11.19 -2.11
N ASN A 4 37.60 10.26 -1.48
CA ASN A 4 37.14 8.94 -1.08
C ASN A 4 35.89 9.05 -0.16
N THR A 5 34.69 8.83 -0.70
CA THR A 5 33.41 8.87 0.05
C THR A 5 33.13 7.60 0.85
N GLY A 6 33.95 6.55 0.74
CA GLY A 6 33.69 5.26 1.37
C GLY A 6 33.94 5.19 2.88
N ASP A 7 34.87 6.00 3.42
CA ASP A 7 35.28 5.93 4.84
C ASP A 7 34.47 6.86 5.76
N SER A 8 33.99 8.00 5.24
CA SER A 8 33.19 8.96 6.03
C SER A 8 31.81 8.41 6.38
N ASP A 9 31.23 7.64 5.47
CA ASP A 9 29.87 7.11 5.57
C ASP A 9 29.79 6.05 6.68
N PHE A 10 30.84 5.23 6.82
CA PHE A 10 30.93 4.19 7.85
C PHE A 10 31.01 4.80 9.26
N LEU A 11 31.83 5.84 9.45
CA LEU A 11 32.00 6.52 10.74
C LEU A 11 30.74 7.29 11.18
N LEU A 12 30.02 7.91 10.24
CA LEU A 12 28.82 8.68 10.56
C LEU A 12 27.65 7.77 10.96
N ALA A 13 27.43 6.70 10.20
CA ALA A 13 26.42 5.70 10.52
C ALA A 13 26.71 5.08 11.88
N GLU A 14 27.96 4.71 12.16
CA GLU A 14 28.36 4.18 13.47
C GLU A 14 28.16 5.22 14.59
N TYR A 15 28.45 6.50 14.35
CA TYR A 15 28.25 7.56 15.36
C TYR A 15 26.77 7.83 15.65
N LEU A 16 25.93 7.94 14.62
CA LEU A 16 24.49 8.20 14.78
C LEU A 16 23.72 6.99 15.30
N THR A 17 24.19 5.76 15.06
CA THR A 17 23.55 4.52 15.55
C THR A 17 24.09 4.03 16.90
N ARG A 18 25.28 4.48 17.32
CA ARG A 18 25.90 4.08 18.61
C ARG A 18 25.09 4.50 19.83
N ASP A 19 24.44 5.65 19.74
CA ASP A 19 23.62 6.21 20.80
C ASP A 19 22.44 6.92 20.15
N GLU A 20 21.21 6.51 20.49
CA GLU A 20 19.99 7.10 19.92
C GLU A 20 19.96 8.62 20.15
N GLU A 21 20.59 9.13 21.22
CA GLU A 21 20.65 10.57 21.50
C GLU A 21 21.57 11.35 20.56
N ASN A 22 22.52 10.70 19.87
CA ASN A 22 23.53 11.40 19.05
C ASN A 22 22.91 12.17 17.88
N GLY A 23 21.86 11.62 17.25
CA GLY A 23 21.12 12.32 16.19
C GLY A 23 20.32 13.53 16.71
N TYR A 24 19.93 13.51 17.98
CA TYR A 24 19.14 14.57 18.64
C TYR A 24 20.01 15.59 19.37
N GLN A 25 21.33 15.47 19.33
CA GLN A 25 22.21 16.51 19.85
C GLN A 25 21.91 17.84 19.14
N VAL A 26 21.70 18.89 19.95
CA VAL A 26 21.32 20.21 19.47
C VAL A 26 22.41 21.24 19.75
N THR A 27 22.64 22.12 18.78
CA THR A 27 23.42 23.35 19.01
C THR A 27 22.73 24.26 20.04
N PRO A 28 23.40 25.31 20.57
CA PRO A 28 22.76 26.28 21.48
C PRO A 28 21.50 26.96 20.92
N LYS A 29 21.35 27.01 19.58
CA LYS A 29 20.18 27.51 18.87
C LYS A 29 19.06 26.48 18.71
N GLY A 30 19.25 25.25 19.19
CA GLY A 30 18.31 24.13 19.04
C GLY A 30 18.43 23.38 17.72
N ASN A 31 19.42 23.67 16.87
CA ASN A 31 19.56 22.99 15.58
C ASN A 31 20.15 21.58 15.78
N THR A 32 19.46 20.55 15.29
CA THR A 32 19.98 19.17 15.17
C THR A 32 21.01 19.06 14.04
N VAL A 33 21.68 17.90 13.95
CA VAL A 33 22.58 17.58 12.83
C VAL A 33 21.90 17.77 11.46
N LEU A 34 20.61 17.43 11.35
CA LEU A 34 19.83 17.59 10.13
C LEU A 34 19.57 19.06 9.78
N HIS A 35 19.31 19.92 10.78
CA HIS A 35 19.14 21.37 10.56
C HIS A 35 20.42 22.01 10.00
N ILE A 36 21.57 21.63 10.55
CA ILE A 36 22.87 22.15 10.11
C ILE A 36 23.15 21.67 8.68
N ALA A 37 22.96 20.38 8.41
CA ALA A 37 23.17 19.82 7.08
C ALA A 37 22.27 20.47 6.01
N ALA A 38 20.99 20.68 6.34
CA ALA A 38 20.03 21.37 5.48
C ALA A 38 20.39 22.84 5.25
N LEU A 39 20.83 23.56 6.29
CA LEU A 39 21.24 24.97 6.23
C LEU A 39 22.45 25.19 5.30
N TYR A 40 23.37 24.21 5.23
CA TYR A 40 24.57 24.27 4.39
C TYR A 40 24.44 23.51 3.07
N GLY A 41 23.24 23.03 2.72
CA GLY A 41 22.96 22.37 1.45
C GLY A 41 23.72 21.05 1.24
N GLN A 42 24.07 20.33 2.31
CA GLN A 42 24.83 19.08 2.24
C GLN A 42 23.91 17.90 1.88
N SER A 43 23.41 17.85 0.65
CA SER A 43 22.41 16.89 0.20
C SER A 43 22.78 15.43 0.44
N GLY A 44 24.02 15.02 0.14
CA GLY A 44 24.49 13.65 0.37
C GLY A 44 24.46 13.25 1.86
N PHE A 45 24.85 14.19 2.73
CA PHE A 45 24.84 13.96 4.17
C PHE A 45 23.42 13.96 4.75
N VAL A 46 22.54 14.84 4.24
CA VAL A 46 21.13 14.83 4.62
C VAL A 46 20.46 13.51 4.27
N ARG A 47 20.77 12.94 3.10
CA ARG A 47 20.28 11.62 2.68
C ARG A 47 20.66 10.54 3.71
N GLN A 48 21.93 10.46 4.10
CA GLN A 48 22.38 9.49 5.12
C GLN A 48 21.68 9.66 6.47
N VAL A 49 21.50 10.90 6.94
CA VAL A 49 20.84 11.17 8.23
C VAL A 49 19.36 10.77 8.19
N ILE A 50 18.66 10.98 7.07
CA ILE A 50 17.26 10.55 6.88
C ILE A 50 17.16 9.04 6.80
N ASP A 51 18.12 8.36 6.16
CA ASP A 51 18.17 6.89 6.08
C ASP A 51 18.32 6.25 7.47
N ILE A 52 19.10 6.86 8.36
CA ILE A 52 19.32 6.37 9.72
C ILE A 52 18.19 6.80 10.68
N THR A 53 17.77 8.06 10.60
CA THR A 53 16.88 8.71 11.59
C THR A 53 15.89 9.66 10.91
N PRO A 54 14.84 9.12 10.24
CA PRO A 54 13.85 9.93 9.54
C PRO A 54 13.03 10.82 10.49
N SER A 55 12.91 10.45 11.77
CA SER A 55 12.24 11.24 12.81
C SER A 55 12.84 12.64 13.01
N LEU A 56 14.12 12.86 12.66
CA LEU A 56 14.76 14.17 12.77
C LEU A 56 14.14 15.23 11.86
N LEU A 57 13.37 14.82 10.84
CA LEU A 57 12.60 15.73 9.99
C LEU A 57 11.57 16.55 10.78
N CYS A 58 11.07 16.00 11.90
CA CYS A 58 10.09 16.64 12.77
C CYS A 58 10.71 17.53 13.85
N CYS A 59 12.02 17.39 14.12
CA CYS A 59 12.65 18.16 15.17
C CYS A 59 12.60 19.66 14.83
N GLN A 60 12.28 20.47 15.84
CA GLN A 60 12.22 21.92 15.74
C GLN A 60 13.35 22.55 16.54
N ASN A 61 13.97 23.60 15.98
CA ASN A 61 14.92 24.42 16.72
C ASN A 61 14.21 25.40 17.68
N LYS A 62 14.96 26.25 18.40
CA LYS A 62 14.37 27.23 19.34
C LYS A 62 13.49 28.31 18.68
N LYS A 63 13.49 28.39 17.35
CA LYS A 63 12.62 29.27 16.56
C LYS A 63 11.42 28.51 15.97
N ASN A 64 11.22 27.25 16.36
CA ASN A 64 10.22 26.34 15.82
C ASN A 64 10.41 26.03 14.33
N GLU A 65 11.63 26.20 13.80
CA GLU A 65 11.97 25.84 12.42
C GLU A 65 12.44 24.38 12.39
N THR A 66 11.95 23.59 11.42
CA THR A 66 12.52 22.26 11.11
C THR A 66 13.69 22.38 10.12
N ALA A 67 14.41 21.28 9.88
CA ALA A 67 15.47 21.25 8.87
C ALA A 67 14.98 21.69 7.48
N LEU A 68 13.74 21.36 7.13
CA LEU A 68 13.06 21.82 5.91
C LEU A 68 12.86 23.33 5.85
N HIS A 69 12.44 23.96 6.95
CA HIS A 69 12.26 25.42 7.01
C HIS A 69 13.59 26.14 6.72
N LEU A 70 14.69 25.61 7.25
CA LEU A 70 16.03 26.15 7.00
C LEU A 70 16.51 25.92 5.56
N ALA A 71 16.22 24.75 4.98
CA ALA A 71 16.51 24.47 3.58
C ALA A 71 15.78 25.47 2.64
N ALA A 72 14.48 25.67 2.86
CA ALA A 72 13.67 26.59 2.06
C ALA A 72 14.14 28.05 2.16
N ASN A 73 14.50 28.53 3.36
CA ASN A 73 14.91 29.92 3.60
C ASN A 73 16.26 30.30 2.96
N LYS A 74 17.15 29.33 2.72
CA LYS A 74 18.50 29.58 2.18
C LYS A 74 18.53 29.82 0.67
N GLY A 75 17.38 29.83 0.00
CA GLY A 75 17.29 29.96 -1.45
C GLY A 75 17.48 28.63 -2.19
N ASN A 76 17.66 27.53 -1.45
CA ASN A 76 17.41 26.19 -1.98
C ASN A 76 15.89 26.08 -2.18
N LYS A 77 15.42 26.46 -3.37
CA LYS A 77 14.10 26.09 -3.92
C LYS A 77 13.97 24.57 -4.13
N ASP A 78 14.78 23.81 -3.42
CA ASP A 78 15.10 22.43 -3.65
C ASP A 78 14.20 21.58 -2.75
N MET A 79 12.91 21.56 -3.11
CA MET A 79 12.04 20.41 -2.83
C MET A 79 12.69 19.09 -3.29
N THR A 80 13.76 19.15 -4.11
CA THR A 80 14.64 18.01 -4.42
C THR A 80 15.07 17.23 -3.20
N LEU A 81 15.25 17.82 -2.01
CA LEU A 81 15.59 17.02 -0.83
C LEU A 81 14.52 15.97 -0.47
N MET A 82 13.23 16.31 -0.64
CA MET A 82 12.14 15.34 -0.41
C MET A 82 11.92 14.39 -1.57
N ARG A 83 12.30 14.84 -2.77
CA ARG A 83 12.22 14.06 -4.01
C ARG A 83 13.44 13.17 -4.22
N MET A 84 14.51 13.34 -3.43
CA MET A 84 15.68 12.48 -3.44
C MET A 84 15.27 11.08 -3.01
N THR A 85 15.85 10.10 -3.70
CA THR A 85 15.68 8.69 -3.39
C THR A 85 16.98 8.10 -2.86
N ASP A 86 16.85 7.07 -2.02
CA ASP A 86 17.96 6.19 -1.70
C ASP A 86 18.28 5.21 -2.85
N ASP A 87 19.19 4.25 -2.62
CA ASP A 87 19.57 3.24 -3.64
C ASP A 87 18.44 2.23 -3.90
N GLY A 88 17.49 2.12 -2.97
CA GLY A 88 16.25 1.38 -3.12
C GLY A 88 15.14 2.16 -3.82
N GLY A 89 15.38 3.41 -4.22
CA GLY A 89 14.35 4.28 -4.80
C GLY A 89 13.40 4.87 -3.76
N ASP A 90 13.67 4.71 -2.45
CA ASP A 90 12.83 5.23 -1.39
C ASP A 90 13.04 6.73 -1.21
N THR A 91 11.95 7.50 -1.24
CA THR A 91 11.94 8.88 -0.79
C THR A 91 11.85 8.96 0.74
N ALA A 92 12.06 10.17 1.30
CA ALA A 92 11.82 10.42 2.72
C ALA A 92 10.42 9.99 3.17
N LEU A 93 9.40 10.11 2.31
CA LEU A 93 8.03 9.69 2.62
C LEU A 93 7.90 8.15 2.71
N HIS A 94 8.61 7.39 1.86
CA HIS A 94 8.64 5.92 1.98
C HIS A 94 9.24 5.48 3.32
N LYS A 95 10.35 6.10 3.73
CA LYS A 95 10.97 5.82 5.04
C LYS A 95 10.04 6.20 6.19
N ALA A 96 9.34 7.33 6.11
CA ALA A 96 8.36 7.75 7.11
C ALA A 96 7.17 6.76 7.21
N MET A 97 6.73 6.15 6.10
CA MET A 97 5.73 5.08 6.15
C MET A 97 6.24 3.86 6.92
N ARG A 98 7.49 3.44 6.70
CA ARG A 98 8.05 2.27 7.38
C ARG A 98 8.21 2.46 8.90
N THR A 99 8.39 3.70 9.34
CA THR A 99 8.42 4.02 10.78
C THR A 99 7.04 4.30 11.38
N GLY A 100 6.02 4.53 10.55
CA GLY A 100 4.66 4.88 10.99
C GLY A 100 4.55 6.27 11.63
N CYS A 101 5.53 7.16 11.41
CA CYS A 101 5.56 8.47 12.06
C CYS A 101 4.63 9.47 11.36
N VAL A 102 3.37 9.56 11.81
CA VAL A 102 2.32 10.42 11.24
C VAL A 102 2.76 11.88 11.11
N GLU A 103 3.46 12.44 12.10
CA GLU A 103 3.90 13.84 12.03
C GLU A 103 4.96 14.05 10.94
N THR A 104 5.84 13.07 10.70
CA THR A 104 6.81 13.14 9.59
C THR A 104 6.08 13.10 8.25
N VAL A 105 5.08 12.24 8.13
CA VAL A 105 4.22 12.15 6.93
C VAL A 105 3.54 13.48 6.65
N ARG A 106 2.84 14.03 7.65
CA ARG A 106 2.13 15.31 7.54
C ARG A 106 3.04 16.44 7.09
N LEU A 107 4.23 16.57 7.71
CA LEU A 107 5.20 17.60 7.33
C LEU A 107 5.72 17.43 5.90
N LEU A 108 6.02 16.20 5.48
CA LEU A 108 6.53 15.92 4.13
C LEU A 108 5.49 16.21 3.05
N VAL A 109 4.25 15.79 3.26
CA VAL A 109 3.18 15.98 2.26
C VAL A 109 2.74 17.45 2.21
N ALA A 110 2.63 18.14 3.35
CA ALA A 110 2.23 19.55 3.40
C ALA A 110 3.25 20.50 2.74
N GLN A 111 4.52 20.10 2.69
CA GLN A 111 5.58 20.95 2.15
C GLN A 111 5.74 20.83 0.63
N ASP A 112 5.41 19.68 0.03
CA ASP A 112 5.42 19.46 -1.43
C ASP A 112 4.16 18.68 -1.88
N PRO A 113 2.97 19.32 -1.82
CA PRO A 113 1.69 18.66 -2.10
C PRO A 113 1.53 18.22 -3.56
N ASP A 114 2.31 18.80 -4.47
CA ASP A 114 2.27 18.51 -5.91
C ASP A 114 3.18 17.36 -6.32
N PHE A 115 4.02 16.84 -5.42
CA PHE A 115 4.84 15.69 -5.72
C PHE A 115 4.01 14.40 -5.69
N GLU A 116 4.10 13.62 -6.76
CA GLU A 116 3.30 12.40 -6.95
C GLU A 116 3.77 11.23 -6.08
N PHE A 117 4.96 11.36 -5.47
CA PHE A 117 5.65 10.32 -4.68
C PHE A 117 5.66 8.96 -5.40
N PRO A 118 6.50 8.81 -6.45
CA PRO A 118 6.49 7.64 -7.31
C PRO A 118 6.90 6.37 -6.56
N ALA A 119 6.62 5.22 -7.17
CA ALA A 119 7.02 3.93 -6.62
C ALA A 119 8.55 3.80 -6.51
N ASN A 120 9.01 3.14 -5.44
CA ASN A 120 10.41 2.76 -5.26
C ASN A 120 10.82 1.60 -6.19
N ASN A 121 12.05 1.10 -6.07
CA ASN A 121 12.56 0.00 -6.92
C ASN A 121 11.84 -1.34 -6.68
N ALA A 122 11.13 -1.50 -5.56
CA ALA A 122 10.25 -2.65 -5.31
C ALA A 122 8.85 -2.47 -5.93
N GLY A 123 8.54 -1.30 -6.48
CA GLY A 123 7.23 -0.96 -7.02
C GLY A 123 6.24 -0.47 -5.96
N GLU A 124 6.68 -0.11 -4.76
CA GLU A 124 5.84 0.34 -3.65
C GLU A 124 5.72 1.86 -3.68
N THR A 125 4.50 2.42 -3.70
CA THR A 125 4.29 3.85 -3.42
C THR A 125 4.06 4.07 -1.91
N PRO A 126 4.16 5.31 -1.39
CA PRO A 126 3.88 5.56 0.03
C PRO A 126 2.43 5.24 0.42
N LEU A 127 1.46 5.48 -0.46
CA LEU A 127 0.06 5.12 -0.21
C LEU A 127 -0.12 3.59 -0.14
N TYR A 128 0.59 2.84 -0.99
CA TYR A 128 0.62 1.37 -0.92
C TYR A 128 1.19 0.90 0.42
N LEU A 129 2.35 1.44 0.85
CA LEU A 129 2.98 1.09 2.12
C LEU A 129 2.08 1.38 3.33
N ALA A 130 1.39 2.53 3.32
CA ALA A 130 0.43 2.89 4.36
C ALA A 130 -0.73 1.88 4.43
N ALA A 131 -1.26 1.47 3.29
CA ALA A 131 -2.35 0.50 3.19
C ALA A 131 -1.92 -0.92 3.61
N GLU A 132 -0.72 -1.34 3.20
CA GLU A 132 -0.13 -2.63 3.56
C GLU A 132 0.18 -2.74 5.06
N SER A 133 0.59 -1.63 5.69
CA SER A 133 0.95 -1.56 7.11
C SER A 133 -0.23 -1.16 8.02
N GLY A 134 -1.40 -0.84 7.46
CA GLY A 134 -2.58 -0.44 8.22
C GLY A 134 -2.48 0.94 8.89
N LEU A 135 -1.67 1.84 8.34
CA LEU A 135 -1.40 3.17 8.90
C LEU A 135 -2.49 4.18 8.50
N VAL A 136 -3.70 4.01 9.04
CA VAL A 136 -4.88 4.83 8.70
C VAL A 136 -4.62 6.33 8.87
N ASN A 137 -3.90 6.73 9.91
CA ASN A 137 -3.60 8.15 10.15
C ASN A 137 -2.65 8.71 9.08
N CYS A 138 -1.56 8.00 8.76
CA CYS A 138 -0.65 8.40 7.68
C CYS A 138 -1.37 8.43 6.33
N PHE A 139 -2.29 7.49 6.11
CA PHE A 139 -3.12 7.41 4.93
C PHE A 139 -4.00 8.65 4.76
N SER A 140 -4.70 9.09 5.83
CA SER A 140 -5.50 10.32 5.82
C SER A 140 -4.66 11.55 5.50
N GLU A 141 -3.48 11.68 6.11
CA GLU A 141 -2.56 12.81 5.84
C GLU A 141 -2.15 12.87 4.36
N ILE A 142 -1.85 11.72 3.73
CA ILE A 142 -1.54 11.69 2.29
C ILE A 142 -2.75 12.12 1.46
N LEU A 143 -3.94 11.60 1.73
CA LEU A 143 -5.13 11.92 0.93
C LEU A 143 -5.61 13.35 1.10
N GLU A 144 -5.42 13.95 2.28
CA GLU A 144 -5.84 15.33 2.56
C GLU A 144 -4.86 16.37 2.01
N HIS A 145 -3.56 16.06 1.98
CA HIS A 145 -2.53 17.03 1.64
C HIS A 145 -1.80 16.77 0.31
N CYS A 146 -1.87 15.57 -0.27
CA CYS A 146 -1.29 15.28 -1.58
C CYS A 146 -2.32 15.50 -2.68
N ASN A 147 -1.98 16.32 -3.67
CA ASN A 147 -2.88 16.62 -4.79
C ASN A 147 -2.98 15.44 -5.78
N ARG A 148 -1.95 14.60 -5.87
CA ARG A 148 -1.82 13.53 -6.88
C ARG A 148 -1.22 12.25 -6.28
N PRO A 149 -1.86 11.64 -5.26
CA PRO A 149 -1.31 10.47 -4.61
C PRO A 149 -1.33 9.27 -5.56
N THR A 150 -0.20 8.59 -5.67
CA THR A 150 -0.06 7.35 -6.44
C THR A 150 -0.29 6.14 -5.54
N TYR A 151 -0.89 5.09 -6.08
CA TYR A 151 -1.43 3.96 -5.31
C TYR A 151 -0.95 2.60 -5.81
N SER A 152 -0.07 2.57 -6.81
CA SER A 152 0.47 1.33 -7.35
C SER A 152 1.41 0.64 -6.37
N GLY A 153 1.48 -0.67 -6.45
CA GLY A 153 2.29 -1.54 -5.62
C GLY A 153 3.02 -2.60 -6.42
N PRO A 154 3.83 -3.43 -5.74
CA PRO A 154 4.55 -4.53 -6.34
C PRO A 154 3.62 -5.43 -7.15
N TYR A 155 4.10 -5.89 -8.30
CA TYR A 155 3.37 -6.81 -9.18
C TYR A 155 2.05 -6.25 -9.76
N GLY A 156 1.88 -4.93 -9.79
CA GLY A 156 0.68 -4.29 -10.31
C GLY A 156 -0.49 -4.31 -9.33
N ARG A 157 -0.26 -4.70 -8.07
CA ARG A 157 -1.28 -4.57 -7.01
C ARG A 157 -1.53 -3.10 -6.72
N THR A 158 -2.75 -2.76 -6.33
CA THR A 158 -3.08 -1.44 -5.83
C THR A 158 -2.93 -1.37 -4.30
N ALA A 159 -2.92 -0.17 -3.74
CA ALA A 159 -3.02 0.04 -2.30
C ALA A 159 -4.29 -0.63 -1.72
N LEU A 160 -5.40 -0.67 -2.48
CA LEU A 160 -6.63 -1.32 -2.03
C LEU A 160 -6.47 -2.84 -1.95
N ASP A 161 -5.76 -3.45 -2.90
CA ASP A 161 -5.41 -4.87 -2.82
C ASP A 161 -4.59 -5.15 -1.56
N ALA A 162 -3.58 -4.34 -1.26
CA ALA A 162 -2.76 -4.50 -0.06
C ALA A 162 -3.59 -4.45 1.23
N ALA A 163 -4.45 -3.43 1.38
CA ALA A 163 -5.32 -3.30 2.55
C ALA A 163 -6.23 -4.52 2.74
N ILE A 164 -6.77 -5.08 1.64
CA ILE A 164 -7.65 -6.26 1.68
C ILE A 164 -6.87 -7.53 1.98
N ILE A 165 -5.71 -7.72 1.36
CA ILE A 165 -4.81 -8.87 1.59
C ILE A 165 -4.42 -8.92 3.06
N GLN A 166 -4.06 -7.76 3.64
CA GLN A 166 -3.63 -7.61 5.02
C GLN A 166 -4.80 -7.45 6.01
N LYS A 167 -6.04 -7.37 5.52
CA LYS A 167 -7.28 -7.21 6.29
C LYS A 167 -7.35 -5.90 7.11
N HIS A 168 -6.66 -4.86 6.67
CA HIS A 168 -6.76 -3.51 7.23
C HIS A 168 -8.01 -2.81 6.70
N MET A 169 -9.17 -3.18 7.26
CA MET A 169 -10.48 -2.78 6.74
C MET A 169 -10.77 -1.28 6.82
N ASP A 170 -10.14 -0.57 7.77
CA ASP A 170 -10.26 0.89 7.86
C ASP A 170 -9.57 1.55 6.67
N CYS A 171 -8.32 1.19 6.38
CA CYS A 171 -7.62 1.62 5.16
C CYS A 171 -8.38 1.22 3.89
N ALA A 172 -8.88 -0.02 3.81
CA ALA A 172 -9.66 -0.48 2.65
C ALA A 172 -10.95 0.34 2.46
N THR A 173 -11.60 0.75 3.56
CA THR A 173 -12.81 1.57 3.53
C THR A 173 -12.51 2.99 3.06
N SER A 174 -11.44 3.61 3.58
CA SER A 174 -11.00 4.93 3.16
C SER A 174 -10.52 4.96 1.70
N LEU A 175 -9.76 3.95 1.26
CA LEU A 175 -9.36 3.80 -0.15
C LEU A 175 -10.55 3.67 -1.08
N TRP A 176 -11.55 2.88 -0.69
CA TRP A 176 -12.78 2.72 -1.44
C TRP A 176 -13.56 4.03 -1.55
N GLU A 177 -13.61 4.82 -0.47
CA GLU A 177 -14.31 6.10 -0.45
C GLU A 177 -13.60 7.17 -1.27
N TRP A 178 -12.27 7.15 -1.25
CA TRP A 178 -11.42 8.01 -2.05
C TRP A 178 -11.52 7.69 -3.55
N ASN A 179 -11.36 6.41 -3.93
CA ASN A 179 -11.44 5.99 -5.32
C ASN A 179 -11.99 4.56 -5.48
N LYS A 180 -13.28 4.46 -5.85
CA LYS A 180 -13.96 3.19 -6.10
C LYS A 180 -13.44 2.45 -7.33
N SER A 181 -12.89 3.15 -8.32
CA SER A 181 -12.44 2.53 -9.58
C SER A 181 -11.25 1.59 -9.36
N LEU A 182 -10.54 1.71 -8.24
CA LEU A 182 -9.48 0.78 -7.82
C LEU A 182 -9.97 -0.68 -7.79
N CYS A 183 -11.28 -0.91 -7.60
CA CYS A 183 -11.83 -2.27 -7.63
C CYS A 183 -11.87 -2.91 -9.01
N GLU A 184 -11.71 -2.13 -10.07
CA GLU A 184 -11.65 -2.62 -11.45
C GLU A 184 -10.22 -2.93 -11.89
N GLU A 185 -9.23 -2.40 -11.17
CA GLU A 185 -7.84 -2.64 -11.48
C GLU A 185 -7.44 -4.08 -11.14
N THR A 186 -6.56 -4.61 -11.97
CA THR A 186 -6.06 -5.98 -11.85
C THR A 186 -4.55 -5.97 -11.77
N ASP A 187 -4.02 -6.80 -10.88
CA ASP A 187 -2.59 -7.06 -10.82
C ASP A 187 -2.09 -7.86 -12.02
N LYS A 188 -0.79 -8.17 -12.06
CA LYS A 188 -0.16 -8.91 -13.18
C LYS A 188 -0.74 -10.31 -13.41
N TRP A 189 -1.54 -10.83 -12.49
CA TRP A 189 -2.22 -12.11 -12.59
C TRP A 189 -3.73 -11.95 -12.79
N GLY A 190 -4.24 -10.76 -13.13
CA GLY A 190 -5.68 -10.54 -13.31
C GLY A 190 -6.47 -10.48 -12.01
N TRP A 191 -5.83 -10.47 -10.84
CA TRP A 191 -6.54 -10.39 -9.57
C TRP A 191 -6.92 -8.95 -9.27
N ASN A 192 -8.17 -8.73 -8.87
CA ASN A 192 -8.69 -7.45 -8.43
C ASN A 192 -9.03 -7.52 -6.93
N PRO A 193 -9.39 -6.39 -6.31
CA PRO A 193 -9.78 -6.33 -4.90
C PRO A 193 -10.89 -7.32 -4.50
N LEU A 194 -11.87 -7.59 -5.38
CA LEU A 194 -12.95 -8.54 -5.11
C LEU A 194 -12.42 -9.97 -4.97
N HIS A 195 -11.52 -10.40 -5.86
CA HIS A 195 -10.90 -11.73 -5.80
C HIS A 195 -10.18 -11.95 -4.47
N TYR A 196 -9.41 -10.96 -4.01
CA TYR A 196 -8.74 -11.00 -2.71
C TYR A 196 -9.74 -11.01 -1.55
N ALA A 197 -10.77 -10.16 -1.59
CA ALA A 197 -11.80 -10.10 -0.53
C ALA A 197 -12.56 -11.43 -0.40
N VAL A 198 -12.90 -12.06 -1.53
CA VAL A 198 -13.55 -13.38 -1.56
C VAL A 198 -12.61 -14.46 -1.02
N LYS A 199 -11.34 -14.48 -1.45
CA LYS A 199 -10.34 -15.43 -0.95
C LYS A 199 -10.15 -15.33 0.56
N GLN A 200 -10.21 -14.12 1.12
CA GLN A 200 -10.05 -13.84 2.54
C GLN A 200 -11.35 -13.96 3.37
N GLY A 201 -12.50 -14.15 2.72
CA GLY A 201 -13.80 -14.27 3.40
C GLY A 201 -14.37 -12.94 3.92
N LEU A 202 -13.95 -11.80 3.37
CA LEU A 202 -14.32 -10.45 3.82
C LEU A 202 -15.71 -10.05 3.31
N ARG A 203 -16.75 -10.64 3.90
CA ARG A 203 -18.15 -10.50 3.45
C ARG A 203 -18.63 -9.06 3.24
N VAL A 204 -18.26 -8.15 4.16
CA VAL A 204 -18.68 -6.75 4.11
C VAL A 204 -18.06 -6.03 2.90
N ALA A 205 -16.78 -6.29 2.62
CA ALA A 205 -16.10 -5.75 1.44
C ALA A 205 -16.72 -6.29 0.15
N VAL A 206 -16.92 -7.61 0.06
CA VAL A 206 -17.57 -8.27 -1.08
C VAL A 206 -18.95 -7.67 -1.36
N ARG A 207 -19.78 -7.52 -0.32
CA ARG A 207 -21.10 -6.87 -0.44
C ARG A 207 -21.00 -5.43 -0.94
N LYS A 208 -20.08 -4.63 -0.40
CA LYS A 208 -19.90 -3.23 -0.79
C LYS A 208 -19.50 -3.12 -2.27
N MET A 209 -18.56 -3.96 -2.71
CA MET A 209 -18.06 -4.00 -4.08
C MET A 209 -19.13 -4.45 -5.09
N LEU A 210 -19.82 -5.56 -4.81
CA LEU A 210 -20.87 -6.09 -5.69
C LEU A 210 -22.12 -5.22 -5.70
N GLY A 211 -22.42 -4.54 -4.59
CA GLY A 211 -23.49 -3.54 -4.53
C GLY A 211 -23.21 -2.31 -5.40
N TRP A 212 -21.94 -2.01 -5.70
CA TRP A 212 -21.56 -0.96 -6.64
C TRP A 212 -21.50 -1.46 -8.07
N LYS A 213 -20.82 -2.59 -8.31
CA LYS A 213 -20.59 -3.12 -9.66
C LYS A 213 -20.56 -4.66 -9.66
N THR A 214 -21.66 -5.27 -10.11
CA THR A 214 -21.80 -6.73 -10.21
C THR A 214 -20.85 -7.35 -11.24
N SER A 215 -20.47 -6.61 -12.28
CA SER A 215 -19.57 -7.10 -13.33
C SER A 215 -18.20 -7.57 -12.80
N LEU A 216 -17.80 -7.10 -11.60
CA LEU A 216 -16.60 -7.56 -10.90
C LEU A 216 -16.61 -9.08 -10.63
N ALA A 217 -17.78 -9.68 -10.37
CA ALA A 217 -17.88 -11.11 -10.07
C ALA A 217 -17.44 -12.02 -11.22
N TYR A 218 -17.54 -11.52 -12.46
CA TYR A 218 -17.25 -12.25 -13.70
C TYR A 218 -15.84 -11.98 -14.24
N THR A 219 -15.09 -11.10 -13.60
CA THR A 219 -13.69 -10.86 -13.97
C THR A 219 -12.85 -12.12 -13.77
N HIS A 220 -11.89 -12.34 -14.66
CA HIS A 220 -11.02 -13.51 -14.61
C HIS A 220 -9.78 -13.20 -13.76
N ALA A 221 -9.55 -14.02 -12.74
CA ALA A 221 -8.33 -14.05 -11.95
C ALA A 221 -7.46 -15.23 -12.39
N GLY A 222 -6.20 -14.96 -12.71
CA GLY A 222 -5.22 -15.95 -13.16
C GLY A 222 -4.48 -15.49 -14.42
N ASN A 223 -3.36 -16.16 -14.74
CA ASN A 223 -2.57 -15.83 -15.93
C ASN A 223 -2.81 -16.85 -17.06
N GLY A 224 -2.69 -16.38 -18.30
CA GLY A 224 -2.72 -17.24 -19.49
C GLY A 224 -3.93 -18.16 -19.52
N ASN A 225 -3.65 -19.47 -19.50
CA ASN A 225 -4.67 -20.51 -19.58
C ASN A 225 -5.21 -20.95 -18.21
N ASP A 226 -4.72 -20.43 -17.08
CA ASP A 226 -5.14 -20.84 -15.74
C ASP A 226 -5.90 -19.70 -15.05
N TRP A 227 -7.15 -19.49 -15.47
CA TRP A 227 -8.04 -18.47 -14.89
C TRP A 227 -9.24 -19.06 -14.17
N ALA A 228 -9.76 -18.33 -13.20
CA ALA A 228 -10.95 -18.61 -12.40
C ALA A 228 -11.69 -17.30 -12.10
N THR A 229 -12.96 -17.37 -11.71
CA THR A 229 -13.72 -16.18 -11.26
C THR A 229 -13.94 -16.18 -9.76
N SER A 230 -14.53 -15.11 -9.22
CA SER A 230 -14.79 -14.96 -7.78
C SER A 230 -15.53 -16.17 -7.18
N ILE A 231 -16.52 -16.74 -7.86
CA ILE A 231 -17.26 -17.90 -7.33
C ILE A 231 -16.42 -19.18 -7.29
N HIS A 232 -15.55 -19.38 -8.28
CA HIS A 232 -14.60 -20.49 -8.30
C HIS A 232 -13.58 -20.35 -7.17
N ILE A 233 -13.08 -19.14 -6.90
CA ILE A 233 -12.18 -18.87 -5.77
C ILE A 233 -12.90 -19.18 -4.45
N ALA A 234 -14.14 -18.73 -4.27
CA ALA A 234 -14.93 -19.02 -3.07
C ALA A 234 -15.12 -20.53 -2.86
N ALA A 235 -15.42 -21.28 -3.92
CA ALA A 235 -15.54 -22.73 -3.89
C ALA A 235 -14.22 -23.43 -3.63
N ASN A 236 -13.11 -22.98 -4.24
CA ASN A 236 -11.78 -23.52 -4.04
C ASN A 236 -11.28 -23.32 -2.61
N VAL A 237 -11.59 -22.19 -1.98
CA VAL A 237 -11.22 -21.94 -0.56
C VAL A 237 -12.17 -22.67 0.39
N GLY A 238 -13.45 -22.83 0.02
CA GLY A 238 -14.48 -23.47 0.83
C GLY A 238 -15.37 -22.47 1.59
N HIS A 239 -15.46 -21.22 1.12
CA HIS A 239 -16.17 -20.14 1.79
C HIS A 239 -17.65 -20.06 1.36
N VAL A 240 -18.50 -20.87 2.01
CA VAL A 240 -19.96 -20.89 1.76
C VAL A 240 -20.60 -19.50 1.87
N ASN A 241 -20.18 -18.69 2.84
CA ASN A 241 -20.74 -17.34 3.00
C ASN A 241 -20.39 -16.41 1.83
N MET A 242 -19.23 -16.59 1.18
CA MET A 242 -18.87 -15.81 -0.01
C MET A 242 -19.68 -16.28 -1.21
N ILE A 243 -19.88 -17.59 -1.36
CA ILE A 243 -20.76 -18.13 -2.41
C ILE A 243 -22.18 -17.57 -2.25
N ARG A 244 -22.72 -17.56 -1.03
CA ARG A 244 -24.05 -16.97 -0.76
C ARG A 244 -24.14 -15.50 -1.12
N GLU A 245 -23.11 -14.72 -0.80
CA GLU A 245 -23.08 -13.29 -1.10
C GLU A 245 -22.92 -13.05 -2.62
N LEU A 246 -22.08 -13.84 -3.31
CA LEU A 246 -21.92 -13.79 -4.76
C LEU A 246 -23.23 -14.15 -5.48
N LEU A 247 -23.88 -15.24 -5.10
CA LEU A 247 -25.15 -15.66 -5.70
C LEU A 247 -26.31 -14.70 -5.40
N PHE A 248 -26.29 -14.04 -4.23
CA PHE A 248 -27.27 -13.01 -3.91
C PHE A 248 -27.22 -11.83 -4.90
N HIS A 249 -26.01 -11.41 -5.30
CA HIS A 249 -25.83 -10.30 -6.24
C HIS A 249 -25.80 -10.75 -7.71
N CYS A 250 -25.30 -11.94 -7.99
CA CYS A 250 -25.00 -12.49 -9.32
C CYS A 250 -25.41 -13.98 -9.37
N PRO A 251 -26.71 -14.31 -9.47
CA PRO A 251 -27.18 -15.70 -9.43
C PRO A 251 -26.64 -16.57 -10.58
N ASP A 252 -26.48 -15.96 -11.75
CA ASP A 252 -25.94 -16.56 -12.99
C ASP A 252 -24.44 -16.90 -12.90
N SER A 253 -23.72 -16.34 -11.92
CA SER A 253 -22.31 -16.68 -11.71
C SER A 253 -22.09 -18.18 -11.45
N LEU A 254 -23.13 -18.91 -11.01
CA LEU A 254 -23.08 -20.35 -10.78
C LEU A 254 -22.80 -21.17 -12.04
N GLU A 255 -23.21 -20.66 -13.21
CA GLU A 255 -23.07 -21.30 -14.52
C GLU A 255 -21.70 -21.03 -15.16
N MET A 256 -20.90 -20.15 -14.55
CA MET A 256 -19.56 -19.88 -15.05
C MET A 256 -18.69 -21.13 -14.97
N LEU A 257 -17.86 -21.29 -15.99
CA LEU A 257 -16.78 -22.26 -16.01
C LEU A 257 -15.46 -21.53 -15.79
N ASN A 258 -14.49 -22.19 -15.17
CA ASN A 258 -13.11 -21.72 -15.16
C ASN A 258 -12.37 -22.19 -16.43
N SER A 259 -11.08 -21.86 -16.53
CA SER A 259 -10.16 -22.35 -17.56
C SER A 259 -10.19 -23.86 -17.81
N ASN A 260 -10.41 -24.65 -16.76
CA ASN A 260 -10.46 -26.12 -16.82
C ASN A 260 -11.85 -26.66 -17.22
N GLY A 261 -12.79 -25.80 -17.62
CA GLY A 261 -14.17 -26.20 -17.91
C GLY A 261 -14.93 -26.68 -16.67
N GLN A 262 -14.51 -26.27 -15.48
CA GLN A 262 -15.12 -26.67 -14.22
C GLN A 262 -16.07 -25.58 -13.73
N ASN A 263 -17.29 -25.96 -13.37
CA ASN A 263 -18.20 -25.10 -12.63
C ASN A 263 -17.85 -25.10 -11.12
N THR A 264 -18.56 -24.24 -10.37
CA THR A 264 -18.39 -24.08 -8.91
C THR A 264 -18.44 -25.41 -8.14
N LEU A 265 -19.35 -26.32 -8.51
CA LEU A 265 -19.49 -27.63 -7.86
C LEU A 265 -18.29 -28.54 -8.14
N ARG A 266 -17.84 -28.64 -9.39
CA ARG A 266 -16.66 -29.43 -9.79
C ARG A 266 -15.39 -28.93 -9.09
N VAL A 267 -15.21 -27.62 -8.95
CA VAL A 267 -14.10 -27.03 -8.18
C VAL A 267 -14.18 -27.42 -6.70
N ALA A 268 -15.36 -27.34 -6.09
CA ALA A 268 -15.55 -27.71 -4.69
C ALA A 268 -15.30 -29.20 -4.43
N ILE A 269 -15.71 -30.09 -5.34
CA ILE A 269 -15.44 -31.54 -5.27
C ILE A 269 -13.95 -31.82 -5.39
N SER A 270 -13.30 -31.25 -6.42
CA SER A 270 -11.86 -31.47 -6.70
C SER A 270 -10.95 -31.04 -5.55
N ASN A 271 -11.36 -30.00 -4.81
CA ASN A 271 -10.62 -29.45 -3.67
C ASN A 271 -11.15 -29.92 -2.31
N PHE A 272 -11.98 -30.98 -2.28
CA PHE A 272 -12.52 -31.61 -1.07
C PHE A 272 -13.28 -30.65 -0.14
N LYS A 273 -13.95 -29.63 -0.69
CA LYS A 273 -14.71 -28.63 0.08
C LYS A 273 -16.12 -29.12 0.39
N THR A 274 -16.20 -30.12 1.28
CA THR A 274 -17.44 -30.80 1.68
C THR A 274 -18.57 -29.86 2.12
N ARG A 275 -18.25 -28.77 2.83
CA ARG A 275 -19.25 -27.76 3.25
C ARG A 275 -19.87 -27.02 2.07
N VAL A 276 -19.07 -26.71 1.04
CA VAL A 276 -19.56 -26.08 -0.19
C VAL A 276 -20.37 -27.08 -1.01
N VAL A 277 -19.88 -28.31 -1.17
CA VAL A 277 -20.63 -29.37 -1.89
C VAL A 277 -22.00 -29.60 -1.25
N ARG A 278 -22.06 -29.74 0.08
CA ARG A 278 -23.33 -29.89 0.80
C ARG A 278 -24.23 -28.67 0.64
N PHE A 279 -23.66 -27.47 0.68
CA PHE A 279 -24.43 -26.23 0.50
C PHE A 279 -25.05 -26.16 -0.90
N LEU A 280 -24.26 -26.45 -1.94
CA LEU A 280 -24.72 -26.42 -3.33
C LEU A 280 -25.75 -27.50 -3.60
N LEU A 281 -25.53 -28.76 -3.20
CA LEU A 281 -26.49 -29.86 -3.43
C LEU A 281 -27.83 -29.65 -2.70
N ASN A 282 -27.84 -28.90 -1.60
CA ASN A 282 -29.05 -28.58 -0.86
C ASN A 282 -29.71 -27.28 -1.32
N SER A 283 -29.08 -26.50 -2.20
CA SER A 283 -29.69 -25.28 -2.75
C SER A 283 -30.58 -25.62 -3.95
N LYS A 284 -31.68 -24.89 -4.12
CA LYS A 284 -32.60 -25.04 -5.26
C LYS A 284 -31.94 -24.72 -6.61
N GLU A 285 -30.76 -24.09 -6.58
CA GLU A 285 -29.97 -23.64 -7.73
C GLU A 285 -29.11 -24.79 -8.31
N SER A 286 -29.09 -25.97 -7.68
CA SER A 286 -28.29 -27.12 -8.10
C SER A 286 -28.76 -27.83 -9.36
N HIS A 287 -30.00 -27.61 -9.81
CA HIS A 287 -30.55 -28.31 -10.98
C HIS A 287 -29.78 -27.99 -12.28
N ASN A 288 -29.09 -26.86 -12.36
CA ASN A 288 -28.30 -26.45 -13.54
C ASN A 288 -26.83 -26.91 -13.48
N LEU A 289 -26.37 -27.54 -12.39
CA LEU A 289 -24.94 -27.82 -12.13
C LEU A 289 -24.50 -29.26 -12.44
N ILE A 290 -25.45 -30.14 -12.75
CA ILE A 290 -25.23 -31.60 -12.85
C ILE A 290 -24.89 -32.04 -14.29
N ASP A 291 -25.19 -31.22 -15.29
CA ASP A 291 -24.80 -31.44 -16.70
C ASP A 291 -23.39 -30.86 -17.00
#